data_AF-A0A7J7KI23-F1
#
_entry.id   AF-A0A7J7KI23-F1
#
_cell.length_a   1.000
_cell.length_b   1.000
_cell.length_c   1.000
_cell.angle_alpha   90.00
_cell.angle_beta   90.00
_cell.angle_gamma   90.00
#
_symmetry.space_group_name_H-M   'P 1'
#
loop_
_entity.id
_entity.type
_entity.pdbx_description
1 polymer ?
#
loop_
_entity_poly.entity_id
_entity_poly.type
_entity_poly.pdbx_seq_one_letter_code
_entity_poly.pdbx_strand_id
1 'polypeptide(L)'
;MTRFLDRVPSGSGYIALCFVCRVVEATGGSMAMNSAYAILTSTLPDDVGRAVGFLQTTGGMGLVNRSSIGSCSLQYKVPITDGNILTLLKIPGCSILYLLILCCGLSLSFLDPTFSPFIKENFPQISTPQIGLLFAIAPGVFGIVSPIVGYISDRWLQGVQCIIGFILLAIGFCLLGPNPWLAEYIPTSVPETVIALVLIGIGASGVQSPSYTLICRMARNRGLPENLQTFGLVSGLFTSAFSLGSFLGPTLAGYLVKQYEFAWSSSVCGLINISAGLILTIYMSVMKIQKNWPLPIPKEMKQVGEDET
;
A
#
# COMPACT_ATOMS: atom_id res chain seq x y z
N MET A 1 -5.23 -0.61 25.95
CA MET A 1 -5.46 0.85 25.93
C MET A 1 -6.94 1.21 26.09
N THR A 2 -7.85 0.48 25.44
CA THR A 2 -9.33 0.61 25.56
C THR A 2 -9.86 0.60 27.00
N ARG A 3 -9.37 -0.30 27.87
CA ARG A 3 -9.75 -0.35 29.31
C ARG A 3 -9.47 0.92 30.13
N PHE A 4 -8.58 1.80 29.67
CA PHE A 4 -8.27 3.06 30.35
C PHE A 4 -9.24 4.18 29.94
N LEU A 5 -9.74 4.12 28.70
CA LEU A 5 -10.75 5.05 28.15
C LEU A 5 -12.13 4.81 28.79
N ASP A 6 -12.45 3.56 29.15
CA ASP A 6 -13.72 3.22 29.82
C ASP A 6 -13.89 3.85 31.22
N ARG A 7 -12.80 4.37 31.82
CA ARG A 7 -12.80 4.99 33.14
C ARG A 7 -12.97 6.51 33.11
N VAL A 8 -12.97 7.14 31.94
CA VAL A 8 -13.06 8.60 31.80
C VAL A 8 -14.52 8.97 31.47
N PRO A 9 -15.18 9.82 32.27
CA PRO A 9 -16.55 10.24 31.98
C PRO A 9 -16.64 11.02 30.66
N SER A 10 -17.76 10.86 29.96
CA SER A 10 -18.04 11.49 28.67
C SER A 10 -17.89 13.02 28.74
N GLY A 11 -17.03 13.59 27.91
CA GLY A 11 -16.76 15.04 27.87
C GLY A 11 -15.54 15.40 27.04
N SER A 12 -15.11 16.67 27.08
CA SER A 12 -13.92 17.16 26.36
C SER A 12 -12.63 16.40 26.74
N GLY A 13 -12.52 15.95 27.99
CA GLY A 13 -11.40 15.13 28.46
C GLY A 13 -11.33 13.76 27.79
N TYR A 14 -12.48 13.10 27.55
CA TYR A 14 -12.53 11.83 26.80
C TYR A 14 -12.10 12.03 25.35
N ILE A 15 -12.56 13.11 24.71
CA ILE A 15 -12.20 13.44 23.32
C ILE A 15 -10.69 13.72 23.21
N ALA A 16 -10.13 14.54 24.11
CA ALA A 16 -8.70 14.83 24.13
C ALA A 16 -7.87 13.54 24.33
N LEU A 17 -8.30 12.66 25.24
CA LEU A 17 -7.63 11.39 25.51
C LEU A 17 -7.71 10.43 24.31
N CYS A 18 -8.83 10.40 23.60
CA CYS A 18 -8.97 9.67 22.32
C CYS A 18 -7.97 10.17 21.27
N PHE A 19 -7.80 11.49 21.12
CA PHE A 19 -6.82 12.05 20.20
C PHE A 19 -5.39 11.65 20.60
N VAL A 20 -5.05 11.76 21.88
CA VAL A 20 -3.74 11.32 22.39
C VAL A 20 -3.51 9.84 22.13
N CYS A 21 -4.47 8.97 22.44
CA CYS A 21 -4.36 7.54 22.18
C CYS A 21 -4.16 7.25 20.68
N ARG A 22 -4.88 7.93 19.79
CA ARG A 22 -4.74 7.76 18.34
C ARG A 22 -3.39 8.24 17.82
N VAL A 23 -2.88 9.34 18.34
CA VAL A 23 -1.52 9.81 18.00
C VAL A 23 -0.48 8.79 18.44
N VAL A 24 -0.56 8.32 19.69
CA VAL A 24 0.39 7.33 20.23
C VAL A 24 0.32 6.01 19.45
N GLU A 25 -0.87 5.52 19.14
CA GLU A 25 -1.08 4.30 18.34
C GLU A 25 -0.53 4.46 16.91
N ALA A 26 -0.83 5.59 16.25
CA ALA A 26 -0.34 5.86 14.90
C ALA A 26 1.19 6.00 14.86
N THR A 27 1.78 6.71 15.82
CA THR A 27 3.25 6.84 15.94
C THR A 27 3.88 5.49 16.24
N GLY A 28 3.35 4.71 17.18
CA GLY A 28 3.86 3.38 17.49
C GLY A 28 3.78 2.41 16.30
N GLY A 29 2.64 2.37 15.61
CA GLY A 29 2.42 1.52 14.44
C GLY A 29 3.35 1.86 13.28
N SER A 30 3.50 3.16 12.97
CA SER A 30 4.41 3.63 11.91
C SER A 30 5.88 3.40 12.24
N MET A 31 6.30 3.60 13.48
CA MET A 31 7.66 3.29 13.92
C MET A 31 7.98 1.79 13.79
N ALA A 32 7.06 0.93 14.24
CA ALA A 32 7.23 -0.51 14.16
C ALA A 32 7.32 -0.99 12.70
N MET A 33 6.42 -0.50 11.85
CA MET A 33 6.40 -0.82 10.42
C MET A 33 7.68 -0.33 9.72
N ASN A 34 8.06 0.93 9.89
CA ASN A 34 9.24 1.50 9.21
C ASN A 34 10.54 0.83 9.65
N SER A 35 10.65 0.51 10.95
CA SER A 35 11.82 -0.19 11.49
C SER A 35 11.90 -1.61 10.94
N ALA A 36 10.77 -2.32 10.86
CA ALA A 36 10.73 -3.67 10.29
C ALA A 36 11.15 -3.67 8.81
N TYR A 37 10.63 -2.73 8.02
CA TYR A 37 11.05 -2.56 6.62
C TYR A 37 12.54 -2.31 6.51
N ALA A 38 13.06 -1.33 7.26
CA ALA A 38 14.45 -0.93 7.18
C ALA A 38 15.41 -2.06 7.60
N ILE A 39 15.12 -2.72 8.73
CA ILE A 39 15.93 -3.83 9.25
C ILE A 39 15.94 -4.96 8.23
N LEU A 40 14.77 -5.40 7.78
CA LEU A 40 14.68 -6.56 6.92
C LEU A 40 15.39 -6.35 5.57
N THR A 41 15.24 -5.15 4.98
CA THR A 41 15.91 -4.85 3.71
C THR A 41 17.39 -4.55 3.87
N SER A 42 17.83 -4.14 5.07
CA SER A 42 19.26 -4.04 5.39
C SER A 42 19.92 -5.42 5.60
N THR A 43 19.16 -6.40 6.09
CA THR A 43 19.66 -7.77 6.27
C THR A 43 19.64 -8.59 4.98
N LEU A 44 18.70 -8.29 4.07
CA LEU A 44 18.52 -8.99 2.79
C LEU A 44 18.50 -7.98 1.62
N PRO A 45 19.64 -7.34 1.31
CA PRO A 45 19.71 -6.31 0.27
C PRO A 45 19.54 -6.86 -1.15
N ASP A 46 19.81 -8.14 -1.38
CA ASP A 46 19.68 -8.77 -2.71
C ASP A 46 18.27 -9.31 -3.00
N ASP A 47 17.49 -9.61 -1.96
CA ASP A 47 16.16 -10.24 -2.01
C ASP A 47 15.08 -9.32 -1.38
N VAL A 48 15.15 -8.01 -1.66
CA VAL A 48 14.27 -6.97 -1.07
C VAL A 48 12.79 -7.26 -1.32
N GLY A 49 12.40 -7.72 -2.51
CA GLY A 49 11.03 -8.02 -2.86
C GLY A 49 10.45 -9.16 -2.02
N ARG A 50 11.18 -10.26 -1.85
CA ARG A 50 10.81 -11.38 -0.95
C ARG A 50 10.65 -10.91 0.49
N ALA A 51 11.63 -10.18 1.01
CA ALA A 51 11.61 -9.59 2.35
C ALA A 51 10.33 -8.74 2.56
N VAL A 52 10.10 -7.79 1.67
CA VAL A 52 8.93 -6.91 1.68
C VAL A 52 7.62 -7.69 1.54
N GLY A 53 7.60 -8.75 0.72
CA GLY A 53 6.45 -9.62 0.53
C GLY A 53 6.03 -10.35 1.82
N PHE A 54 6.99 -10.93 2.54
CA PHE A 54 6.76 -11.58 3.85
C PHE A 54 6.35 -10.59 4.95
N LEU A 55 6.97 -9.41 4.95
CA LEU A 55 6.62 -8.36 5.92
C LEU A 55 5.17 -7.91 5.71
N GLN A 56 4.75 -7.71 4.47
CA GLN A 56 3.38 -7.36 4.12
C GLN A 56 2.36 -8.45 4.44
N THR A 57 2.75 -9.73 4.45
CA THR A 57 1.87 -10.83 4.92
C THR A 57 1.52 -10.65 6.40
N THR A 58 2.51 -10.27 7.20
CA THR A 58 2.31 -9.98 8.63
C THR A 58 1.43 -8.73 8.82
N GLY A 59 1.58 -7.72 7.95
CA GLY A 59 0.72 -6.53 7.92
C GLY A 59 -0.71 -6.76 7.40
N GLY A 60 -0.89 -7.61 6.39
CA GLY A 60 -2.18 -7.95 5.79
C GLY A 60 -3.07 -8.75 6.74
N MET A 61 -2.48 -9.70 7.49
CA MET A 61 -3.16 -10.35 8.61
C MET A 61 -3.37 -9.40 9.80
N GLY A 62 -2.47 -8.45 10.00
CA GLY A 62 -2.57 -7.40 11.03
C GLY A 62 -3.65 -6.34 10.79
N LEU A 63 -4.19 -6.17 9.57
CA LEU A 63 -5.33 -5.29 9.32
C LEU A 63 -6.66 -5.91 9.77
N VAL A 64 -6.78 -7.23 9.71
CA VAL A 64 -7.91 -8.01 10.26
C VAL A 64 -7.84 -8.04 11.80
N ASN A 65 -6.65 -7.78 12.36
CA ASN A 65 -6.40 -7.71 13.79
C ASN A 65 -5.52 -6.51 14.13
N ARG A 66 -6.06 -5.28 13.94
CA ARG A 66 -5.37 -3.99 14.19
C ARG A 66 -4.97 -3.75 15.65
N SER A 67 -4.85 -4.79 16.48
CA SER A 67 -4.42 -4.72 17.85
C SER A 67 -3.57 -5.94 18.21
N SER A 68 -2.28 -5.70 18.29
CA SER A 68 -1.28 -6.48 19.04
C SER A 68 -0.74 -7.74 18.37
N ILE A 69 0.59 -7.85 18.47
CA ILE A 69 1.46 -9.02 18.29
C ILE A 69 2.01 -9.20 16.87
N GLY A 70 3.32 -8.94 16.71
CA GLY A 70 4.09 -9.50 15.58
C GLY A 70 5.13 -8.61 14.90
N SER A 71 5.77 -7.66 15.57
CA SER A 71 7.08 -7.16 15.10
C SER A 71 8.09 -7.42 16.19
N CYS A 72 8.78 -8.56 16.10
CA CYS A 72 9.84 -8.92 17.02
C CYS A 72 10.87 -7.78 17.04
N SER A 73 10.96 -7.08 18.16
CA SER A 73 11.84 -5.94 18.33
C SER A 73 13.28 -6.43 18.40
N LEU A 74 13.97 -6.46 17.26
CA LEU A 74 15.43 -6.42 17.25
C LEU A 74 15.85 -4.98 17.52
N GLN A 75 16.41 -4.76 18.70
CA GLN A 75 16.90 -3.46 19.14
C GLN A 75 18.24 -3.15 18.46
N TYR A 76 18.18 -2.73 17.19
CA TYR A 76 19.34 -2.22 16.48
C TYR A 76 19.43 -0.70 16.65
N LYS A 77 20.60 -0.21 17.09
CA LYS A 77 20.86 1.21 17.30
C LYS A 77 20.97 1.87 15.92
N VAL A 78 19.89 2.53 15.47
CA VAL A 78 19.87 3.23 14.18
C VAL A 78 20.83 4.42 14.27
N PRO A 79 21.93 4.48 13.50
CA PRO A 79 22.74 5.67 13.43
C PRO A 79 21.92 6.77 12.76
N ILE A 80 21.70 7.90 13.42
CA ILE A 80 21.02 9.07 12.85
C ILE A 80 22.12 9.93 12.18
N THR A 81 22.07 10.10 10.86
CA THR A 81 22.95 11.03 10.10
C THR A 81 22.22 11.55 8.86
N ASP A 82 22.64 12.70 8.34
CA ASP A 82 21.93 13.76 7.57
C ASP A 82 21.27 13.42 6.21
N GLY A 83 20.77 12.20 6.01
CA GLY A 83 19.94 11.87 4.85
C GLY A 83 18.51 12.40 5.03
N ASN A 84 18.04 13.26 4.12
CA ASN A 84 16.68 13.81 4.16
C ASN A 84 15.77 13.07 3.17
N ILE A 85 14.52 12.79 3.55
CA ILE A 85 13.48 12.23 2.65
C ILE A 85 13.32 13.09 1.38
N LEU A 86 13.52 14.41 1.51
CA LEU A 86 13.52 15.35 0.40
C LEU A 86 14.56 15.01 -0.67
N THR A 87 15.69 14.38 -0.31
CA THR A 87 16.70 13.93 -1.27
C THR A 87 16.16 12.81 -2.14
N LEU A 88 15.36 11.88 -1.59
CA LEU A 88 14.68 10.85 -2.38
C LEU A 88 13.60 11.47 -3.27
N LEU A 89 12.81 12.42 -2.76
CA LEU A 89 11.78 13.12 -3.55
C LEU A 89 12.34 13.95 -4.71
N LYS A 90 13.62 14.36 -4.67
CA LYS A 90 14.29 15.01 -5.81
C LYS A 90 14.60 14.05 -6.96
N ILE A 91 14.57 12.74 -6.72
CA ILE A 91 14.69 11.72 -7.77
C ILE A 91 13.31 11.61 -8.44
N PRO A 92 13.17 11.95 -9.74
CA PRO A 92 11.87 12.05 -10.40
C PRO A 92 11.06 10.73 -10.34
N GLY A 93 11.75 9.59 -10.41
CA GLY A 93 11.09 8.28 -10.26
C GLY A 93 10.54 8.03 -8.87
N CYS A 94 11.24 8.46 -7.82
CA CYS A 94 10.76 8.34 -6.45
C CYS A 94 9.58 9.29 -6.19
N SER A 95 9.57 10.50 -6.76
CA SER A 95 8.42 11.42 -6.64
C SER A 95 7.19 10.88 -7.35
N ILE A 96 7.36 10.29 -8.54
CA ILE A 96 6.26 9.64 -9.25
C ILE A 96 5.73 8.46 -8.43
N LEU A 97 6.60 7.57 -7.96
CA LEU A 97 6.20 6.45 -7.10
C LEU A 97 5.51 6.92 -5.80
N TYR A 98 5.95 8.02 -5.20
CA TYR A 98 5.29 8.62 -4.06
C TYR A 98 3.84 8.99 -4.37
N LEU A 99 3.59 9.68 -5.49
CA LEU A 99 2.22 10.02 -5.92
C LEU A 99 1.38 8.78 -6.23
N LEU A 100 1.98 7.75 -6.83
CA LEU A 100 1.31 6.49 -7.16
C LEU A 100 0.90 5.71 -5.90
N ILE A 101 1.78 5.63 -4.90
CA ILE A 101 1.47 5.00 -3.60
C ILE A 101 0.38 5.79 -2.88
N LEU A 102 0.40 7.13 -2.95
CA LEU A 102 -0.65 7.99 -2.40
C LEU A 102 -2.01 7.68 -3.05
N CYS A 103 -2.08 7.58 -4.39
CA CYS A 103 -3.31 7.21 -5.10
C CYS A 103 -3.84 5.83 -4.67
N CYS A 104 -2.95 4.86 -4.47
CA CYS A 104 -3.31 3.53 -3.97
C CYS A 104 -3.90 3.62 -2.55
N GLY A 105 -3.24 4.32 -1.62
CA GLY A 105 -3.71 4.52 -0.25
C GLY A 105 -5.05 5.26 -0.18
N LEU A 106 -5.23 6.29 -1.00
CA LEU A 106 -6.49 7.03 -1.13
C LEU A 106 -7.63 6.11 -1.57
N SER A 107 -7.39 5.27 -2.57
CA SER A 107 -8.39 4.35 -3.10
C SER A 107 -8.76 3.26 -2.10
N LEU A 108 -7.78 2.66 -1.41
CA LEU A 108 -8.06 1.63 -0.41
C LEU A 108 -8.85 2.18 0.79
N SER A 109 -8.46 3.34 1.31
CA SER A 109 -9.16 3.97 2.43
C SER A 109 -10.49 4.62 2.06
N PHE A 110 -10.81 4.76 0.77
CA PHE A 110 -12.16 5.15 0.33
C PHE A 110 -13.24 4.19 0.86
N LEU A 111 -12.92 2.90 0.99
CA LEU A 111 -13.85 1.87 1.43
C LEU A 111 -14.18 1.97 2.93
N ASP A 112 -13.31 2.56 3.75
CA ASP A 112 -13.44 2.57 5.21
C ASP A 112 -14.79 3.15 5.68
N PRO A 113 -15.21 4.36 5.25
CA PRO A 113 -16.51 4.92 5.63
C PRO A 113 -17.67 4.54 4.70
N THR A 114 -17.40 4.06 3.48
CA THR A 114 -18.42 3.94 2.42
C THR A 114 -18.93 2.52 2.21
N PHE A 115 -18.09 1.51 2.45
CA PHE A 115 -18.41 0.13 2.10
C PHE A 115 -19.47 -0.49 3.03
N SER A 116 -19.44 -0.21 4.34
CA SER A 116 -20.49 -0.72 5.23
C SER A 116 -21.89 -0.17 4.90
N PRO A 117 -22.07 1.15 4.68
CA PRO A 117 -23.35 1.68 4.18
C PRO A 117 -23.80 1.03 2.87
N PHE A 118 -22.90 0.91 1.89
CA PHE A 118 -23.19 0.30 0.58
C PHE A 118 -23.75 -1.12 0.71
N ILE A 119 -23.14 -1.97 1.54
CA ILE A 119 -23.61 -3.35 1.76
C ILE A 119 -24.96 -3.38 2.46
N LYS A 120 -25.21 -2.51 3.44
CA LYS A 120 -26.50 -2.47 4.15
C LYS A 120 -27.64 -2.00 3.25
N GLU A 121 -27.35 -1.10 2.33
CA GLU A 121 -28.32 -0.58 1.37
C GLU A 121 -28.67 -1.62 0.29
N ASN A 122 -27.66 -2.29 -0.28
CA ASN A 122 -27.86 -3.25 -1.37
C ASN A 122 -28.20 -4.67 -0.89
N PHE A 123 -27.75 -5.06 0.32
CA PHE A 123 -27.90 -6.41 0.87
C PHE A 123 -28.35 -6.37 2.34
N PRO A 124 -29.60 -5.95 2.63
CA PRO A 124 -30.11 -5.78 3.99
C PRO A 124 -30.11 -7.07 4.83
N GLN A 125 -30.08 -8.25 4.19
CA GLN A 125 -30.01 -9.56 4.82
C GLN A 125 -28.62 -9.90 5.42
N ILE A 126 -27.57 -9.14 5.10
CA ILE A 126 -26.22 -9.41 5.58
C ILE A 126 -26.04 -8.86 7.00
N SER A 127 -25.65 -9.76 7.90
CA SER A 127 -25.40 -9.42 9.31
C SER A 127 -24.10 -8.63 9.49
N THR A 128 -23.99 -7.85 10.58
CA THR A 128 -22.80 -7.04 10.87
C THR A 128 -21.48 -7.84 10.91
N PRO A 129 -21.42 -9.07 11.48
CA PRO A 129 -20.23 -9.91 11.40
C PRO A 129 -19.82 -10.29 9.97
N GLN A 130 -20.80 -10.54 9.09
CA GLN A 130 -20.53 -10.87 7.69
C GLN A 130 -19.99 -9.66 6.92
N ILE A 131 -20.47 -8.44 7.21
CA ILE A 131 -19.87 -7.21 6.66
C ILE A 131 -18.40 -7.11 7.08
N GLY A 132 -18.08 -7.44 8.34
CA GLY A 132 -16.70 -7.50 8.83
C GLY A 132 -15.84 -8.51 8.06
N LEU A 133 -16.39 -9.68 7.72
CA LEU A 133 -15.70 -10.67 6.88
C LEU A 133 -15.45 -10.14 5.47
N LEU A 134 -16.40 -9.44 4.85
CA LEU A 134 -16.21 -8.82 3.54
C LEU A 134 -15.06 -7.80 3.57
N PHE A 135 -15.01 -6.93 4.58
CA PHE A 135 -13.88 -6.00 4.78
C PHE A 135 -12.52 -6.71 4.95
N ALA A 136 -12.50 -7.94 5.45
CA ALA A 136 -11.28 -8.71 5.64
C ALA A 136 -10.75 -9.36 4.35
N ILE A 137 -11.57 -9.47 3.28
CA ILE A 137 -11.18 -10.15 2.04
C ILE A 137 -10.00 -9.46 1.37
N ALA A 138 -10.10 -8.16 1.07
CA ALA A 138 -9.04 -7.42 0.39
C ALA A 138 -7.69 -7.46 1.14
N PRO A 139 -7.60 -7.12 2.44
CA PRO A 139 -6.34 -7.22 3.19
C PRO A 139 -5.86 -8.66 3.38
N GLY A 140 -6.77 -9.63 3.50
CA GLY A 140 -6.43 -11.06 3.58
C GLY A 140 -5.79 -11.57 2.28
N VAL A 141 -6.40 -11.28 1.13
CA VAL A 141 -5.86 -11.60 -0.20
C VAL A 141 -4.53 -10.90 -0.42
N PHE A 142 -4.43 -9.60 -0.08
CA PHE A 142 -3.19 -8.86 -0.13
C PHE A 142 -2.08 -9.58 0.66
N GLY A 143 -2.34 -10.00 1.90
CA GLY A 143 -1.36 -10.68 2.74
C GLY A 143 -0.93 -12.05 2.19
N ILE A 144 -1.82 -12.78 1.52
CA ILE A 144 -1.51 -14.08 0.89
C ILE A 144 -0.71 -13.89 -0.40
N VAL A 145 -1.03 -12.86 -1.17
CA VAL A 145 -0.46 -12.61 -2.50
C VAL A 145 0.87 -11.84 -2.41
N SER A 146 1.10 -11.07 -1.35
CA SER A 146 2.31 -10.25 -1.18
C SER A 146 3.64 -11.00 -1.25
N PRO A 147 3.83 -12.22 -0.70
CA PRO A 147 5.07 -12.98 -0.87
C PRO A 147 5.32 -13.38 -2.31
N ILE A 148 4.25 -13.75 -3.03
CA ILE A 148 4.34 -14.20 -4.43
C ILE A 148 4.75 -13.01 -5.29
N VAL A 149 4.06 -11.88 -5.17
CA VAL A 149 4.39 -10.67 -5.91
C VAL A 149 5.78 -10.15 -5.52
N GLY A 150 6.14 -10.22 -4.24
CA GLY A 150 7.47 -9.88 -3.75
C GLY A 150 8.57 -10.75 -4.37
N TYR A 151 8.36 -12.06 -4.43
CA TYR A 151 9.27 -13.00 -5.10
C TYR A 151 9.42 -12.69 -6.59
N ILE A 152 8.31 -12.38 -7.29
CA ILE A 152 8.35 -11.99 -8.70
C ILE A 152 9.03 -10.64 -8.87
N SER A 153 8.88 -9.71 -7.91
CA SER A 153 9.54 -8.40 -7.89
C SER A 153 11.05 -8.48 -7.89
N ASP A 154 11.66 -9.55 -7.38
CA ASP A 154 13.12 -9.67 -7.43
C ASP A 154 13.63 -10.05 -8.82
N ARG A 155 12.81 -10.76 -9.61
CA ARG A 155 13.22 -11.38 -10.89
C ARG A 155 12.64 -10.71 -12.14
N TRP A 156 11.56 -9.94 -12.00
CA TRP A 156 10.83 -9.35 -13.12
C TRP A 156 10.76 -7.82 -13.04
N LEU A 157 10.32 -7.17 -14.12
CA LEU A 157 10.26 -5.71 -14.23
C LEU A 157 9.23 -5.13 -13.26
N GLN A 158 9.69 -4.52 -12.15
CA GLN A 158 8.83 -3.98 -11.08
C GLN A 158 7.82 -2.97 -11.62
N GLY A 159 8.23 -2.12 -12.55
CA GLY A 159 7.35 -1.13 -13.17
C GLY A 159 6.14 -1.76 -13.89
N VAL A 160 6.32 -2.91 -14.54
CA VAL A 160 5.21 -3.61 -15.21
C VAL A 160 4.26 -4.25 -14.19
N GLN A 161 4.77 -4.75 -13.06
CA GLN A 161 3.94 -5.27 -11.97
C GLN A 161 3.05 -4.16 -11.40
N CYS A 162 3.61 -2.98 -11.14
CA CYS A 162 2.84 -1.83 -10.69
C CYS A 162 1.73 -1.45 -11.69
N ILE A 163 2.02 -1.46 -13.00
CA ILE A 163 1.02 -1.16 -14.05
C ILE A 163 -0.12 -2.19 -14.00
N ILE A 164 0.20 -3.49 -13.95
CA ILE A 164 -0.80 -4.56 -13.81
C ILE A 164 -1.61 -4.37 -12.52
N GLY A 165 -0.94 -4.04 -11.40
CA GLY A 165 -1.59 -3.77 -10.12
C GLY A 165 -2.59 -2.62 -10.19
N PHE A 166 -2.23 -1.51 -10.81
CA PHE A 166 -3.13 -0.37 -11.01
C PHE A 166 -4.33 -0.70 -11.90
N ILE A 167 -4.13 -1.49 -12.96
CA ILE A 167 -5.22 -1.98 -13.81
C ILE A 167 -6.18 -2.87 -13.01
N LEU A 168 -5.64 -3.81 -12.21
CA LEU A 168 -6.46 -4.69 -11.36
C LEU A 168 -7.23 -3.91 -10.29
N LEU A 169 -6.61 -2.91 -9.66
CA LEU A 169 -7.29 -2.00 -8.74
C LEU A 169 -8.44 -1.28 -9.43
N ALA A 170 -8.20 -0.73 -10.63
CA ALA A 170 -9.23 -0.03 -11.37
C ALA A 170 -10.42 -0.91 -11.75
N ILE A 171 -10.15 -2.11 -12.26
CA ILE A 171 -11.19 -3.11 -12.55
C ILE A 171 -11.96 -3.47 -11.28
N GLY A 172 -11.25 -3.71 -10.17
CA GLY A 172 -11.85 -4.03 -8.89
C GLY A 172 -12.78 -2.92 -8.38
N PHE A 173 -12.36 -1.66 -8.41
CA PHE A 173 -13.21 -0.53 -8.01
C PHE A 173 -14.41 -0.30 -8.96
N CYS A 174 -14.24 -0.49 -10.27
CA CYS A 174 -15.35 -0.42 -11.22
C CYS A 174 -16.37 -1.56 -11.01
N LEU A 175 -15.92 -2.75 -10.62
CA LEU A 175 -16.79 -3.90 -10.34
C LEU A 175 -17.46 -3.83 -8.95
N LEU A 176 -16.83 -3.15 -7.99
CA LEU A 176 -17.36 -3.07 -6.62
C LEU A 176 -18.65 -2.25 -6.53
N GLY A 177 -18.76 -1.21 -7.34
CA GLY A 177 -19.96 -0.40 -7.51
C GLY A 177 -20.19 -0.16 -9.00
N PRO A 178 -20.76 -1.14 -9.73
CA PRO A 178 -20.91 -1.05 -11.18
C PRO A 178 -21.74 0.18 -11.53
N ASN A 179 -21.22 1.03 -12.42
CA ASN A 179 -21.96 2.20 -12.91
C ASN A 179 -23.28 1.77 -13.55
N PRO A 180 -24.28 2.65 -13.64
CA PRO A 180 -25.57 2.33 -14.25
C PRO A 180 -25.48 1.63 -15.63
N TRP A 181 -24.48 1.99 -16.45
CA TRP A 181 -24.22 1.36 -17.74
C TRP A 181 -23.63 -0.06 -17.66
N LEU A 182 -22.91 -0.38 -16.59
CA LEU A 182 -22.35 -1.69 -16.34
C LEU A 182 -23.31 -2.57 -15.52
N ALA A 183 -24.15 -1.94 -14.69
CA ALA A 183 -25.15 -2.58 -13.84
C ALA A 183 -26.23 -3.32 -14.64
N GLU A 184 -26.46 -2.91 -15.89
CA GLU A 184 -27.37 -3.63 -16.81
C GLU A 184 -26.82 -5.02 -17.18
N TYR A 185 -25.50 -5.19 -17.23
CA TYR A 185 -24.85 -6.46 -17.61
C TYR A 185 -24.34 -7.25 -16.39
N ILE A 186 -24.01 -6.56 -15.29
CA ILE A 186 -23.43 -7.14 -14.09
C ILE A 186 -24.31 -6.76 -12.90
N PRO A 187 -25.11 -7.68 -12.35
CA PRO A 187 -25.95 -7.37 -11.20
C PRO A 187 -25.09 -7.10 -9.97
N THR A 188 -25.48 -6.10 -9.18
CA THR A 188 -24.87 -5.86 -7.87
C THR A 188 -25.24 -6.99 -6.93
N SER A 189 -24.29 -7.89 -6.72
CA SER A 189 -24.51 -9.15 -6.04
C SER A 189 -23.29 -9.50 -5.17
N VAL A 190 -23.49 -10.37 -4.16
CA VAL A 190 -22.46 -10.61 -3.13
C VAL A 190 -21.21 -11.29 -3.71
N PRO A 191 -21.31 -12.33 -4.56
CA PRO A 191 -20.15 -12.91 -5.24
C PRO A 191 -19.35 -11.89 -6.06
N GLU A 192 -20.00 -10.96 -6.76
CA GLU A 192 -19.38 -9.91 -7.56
C GLU A 192 -18.62 -8.94 -6.66
N THR A 193 -19.21 -8.57 -5.52
CA THR A 193 -18.53 -7.80 -4.47
C THR A 193 -17.28 -8.53 -3.97
N VAL A 194 -17.37 -9.84 -3.73
CA VAL A 194 -16.22 -10.66 -3.32
C VAL A 194 -15.14 -10.69 -4.40
N ILE A 195 -15.50 -10.90 -5.67
CA ILE A 195 -14.57 -10.88 -6.81
C ILE A 195 -13.88 -9.52 -6.90
N ALA A 196 -14.63 -8.42 -6.77
CA ALA A 196 -14.09 -7.07 -6.78
C ALA A 196 -13.07 -6.86 -5.66
N LEU A 197 -13.38 -7.27 -4.43
CA LEU A 197 -12.46 -7.18 -3.28
C LEU A 197 -11.21 -8.04 -3.44
N VAL A 198 -11.33 -9.23 -4.04
CA VAL A 198 -10.18 -10.08 -4.37
C VAL A 198 -9.27 -9.38 -5.38
N LEU A 199 -9.84 -8.80 -6.44
CA LEU A 199 -9.08 -8.04 -7.44
C LEU A 199 -8.40 -6.81 -6.83
N ILE A 200 -9.08 -6.10 -5.93
CA ILE A 200 -8.51 -4.97 -5.18
C ILE A 200 -7.32 -5.44 -4.32
N GLY A 201 -7.45 -6.57 -3.61
CA GLY A 201 -6.37 -7.14 -2.80
C GLY A 201 -5.14 -7.55 -3.62
N ILE A 202 -5.35 -8.23 -4.76
CA ILE A 202 -4.27 -8.61 -5.69
C ILE A 202 -3.62 -7.35 -6.29
N GLY A 203 -4.43 -6.40 -6.76
CA GLY A 203 -3.96 -5.16 -7.36
C GLY A 203 -3.15 -4.31 -6.38
N ALA A 204 -3.62 -4.17 -5.14
CA ALA A 204 -2.91 -3.48 -4.06
C ALA A 204 -1.53 -4.11 -3.79
N SER A 205 -1.44 -5.44 -3.76
CA SER A 205 -0.18 -6.15 -3.62
C SER A 205 0.73 -5.92 -4.83
N GLY A 206 0.15 -5.91 -6.03
CA GLY A 206 0.82 -5.65 -7.30
C GLY A 206 1.38 -4.23 -7.43
N VAL A 207 0.90 -3.27 -6.64
CA VAL A 207 1.44 -1.90 -6.59
C VAL A 207 2.44 -1.75 -5.45
N GLN A 208 2.09 -2.17 -4.23
CA GLN A 208 2.86 -1.84 -3.03
C GLN A 208 4.22 -2.53 -2.98
N SER A 209 4.28 -3.86 -3.17
CA SER A 209 5.53 -4.63 -3.13
C SER A 209 6.57 -4.13 -4.17
N PRO A 210 6.25 -4.07 -5.48
CA PRO A 210 7.22 -3.62 -6.48
C PRO A 210 7.58 -2.15 -6.36
N SER A 211 6.68 -1.28 -5.88
CA SER A 211 6.99 0.15 -5.70
C SER A 211 8.07 0.36 -4.65
N TYR A 212 8.02 -0.37 -3.52
CA TYR A 212 9.07 -0.31 -2.50
C TYR A 212 10.42 -0.75 -3.06
N THR A 213 10.47 -1.90 -3.76
CA THR A 213 11.68 -2.41 -4.42
C THR A 213 12.21 -1.42 -5.46
N LEU A 214 11.33 -0.74 -6.20
CA LEU A 214 11.73 0.23 -7.21
C LEU A 214 12.35 1.48 -6.60
N ILE A 215 11.81 1.99 -5.47
CA ILE A 215 12.43 3.10 -4.73
C ILE A 215 13.81 2.69 -4.20
N CYS A 216 13.96 1.48 -3.65
CA CYS A 216 15.26 0.96 -3.21
C CYS A 216 16.28 0.89 -4.35
N ARG A 217 15.87 0.36 -5.51
CA ARG A 217 16.73 0.30 -6.71
C ARG A 217 17.11 1.70 -7.19
N MET A 218 16.18 2.66 -7.19
CA MET A 218 16.47 4.04 -7.60
C MET A 218 17.42 4.74 -6.62
N ALA A 219 17.28 4.49 -5.31
CA ALA A 219 18.20 4.98 -4.30
C ALA A 219 19.61 4.43 -4.52
N ARG A 220 19.76 3.10 -4.67
CA ARG A 220 21.04 2.44 -4.96
C ARG A 220 21.71 2.99 -6.22
N ASN A 221 20.96 3.16 -7.31
CA ASN A 221 21.49 3.66 -8.58
C ASN A 221 21.95 5.13 -8.53
N ARG A 222 21.51 5.89 -7.53
CA ARG A 222 22.00 7.25 -7.26
C ARG A 222 23.22 7.28 -6.34
N GLY A 223 23.77 6.11 -5.97
CA GLY A 223 24.93 5.97 -5.11
C GLY A 223 24.62 6.11 -3.61
N LEU A 224 23.35 6.03 -3.21
CA LEU A 224 23.01 6.01 -1.78
C LEU A 224 23.51 4.69 -1.16
N PRO A 225 24.10 4.73 0.04
CA PRO A 225 24.67 3.54 0.68
C PRO A 225 23.56 2.54 1.04
N GLU A 226 23.78 1.25 0.82
CA GLU A 226 22.84 0.18 1.20
C GLU A 226 22.94 -0.15 2.69
N ASN A 227 22.55 0.80 3.52
CA ASN A 227 22.57 0.68 4.97
C ASN A 227 21.17 0.92 5.56
N LEU A 228 21.02 0.65 6.85
CA LEU A 228 19.76 0.81 7.58
C LEU A 228 19.17 2.23 7.46
N GLN A 229 20.01 3.26 7.29
CA GLN A 229 19.54 4.64 7.12
C GLN A 229 18.81 4.84 5.80
N THR A 230 19.43 4.43 4.68
CA THR A 230 18.81 4.55 3.35
C THR A 230 17.49 3.79 3.30
N PHE A 231 17.46 2.57 3.82
CA PHE A 231 16.22 1.80 3.88
C PHE A 231 15.17 2.42 4.80
N GLY A 232 15.59 3.06 5.90
CA GLY A 232 14.71 3.86 6.76
C GLY A 232 14.11 5.09 6.06
N LEU A 233 14.87 5.75 5.18
CA LEU A 233 14.36 6.84 4.35
C LEU A 233 13.37 6.34 3.29
N VAL A 234 13.65 5.20 2.66
CA VAL A 234 12.76 4.58 1.68
C VAL A 234 11.45 4.12 2.33
N SER A 235 11.51 3.45 3.47
CA SER A 235 10.31 3.03 4.21
C SER A 235 9.53 4.24 4.74
N GLY A 236 10.22 5.28 5.23
CA GLY A 236 9.59 6.55 5.61
C GLY A 236 8.88 7.23 4.45
N LEU A 237 9.50 7.28 3.26
CA LEU A 237 8.89 7.82 2.04
C LEU A 237 7.64 7.03 1.64
N PHE A 238 7.74 5.70 1.63
CA PHE A 238 6.64 4.80 1.27
C PHE A 238 5.45 4.94 2.25
N THR A 239 5.71 4.79 3.54
CA THR A 239 4.68 4.83 4.59
C THR A 239 4.02 6.20 4.70
N SER A 240 4.78 7.29 4.51
CA SER A 240 4.22 8.65 4.51
C SER A 240 3.32 8.89 3.29
N ALA A 241 3.69 8.41 2.10
CA ALA A 241 2.85 8.49 0.91
C ALA A 241 1.51 7.77 1.12
N PHE A 242 1.57 6.53 1.61
CA PHE A 242 0.40 5.71 1.88
C PHE A 242 -0.48 6.34 2.96
N SER A 243 0.11 6.81 4.06
CA SER A 243 -0.60 7.46 5.16
C SER A 243 -1.31 8.75 4.72
N LEU A 244 -0.66 9.55 3.86
CA LEU A 244 -1.28 10.75 3.30
C LEU A 244 -2.48 10.40 2.41
N GLY A 245 -2.35 9.37 1.58
CA GLY A 245 -3.47 8.81 0.82
C GLY A 245 -4.61 8.34 1.73
N SER A 246 -4.30 7.54 2.73
CA SER A 246 -5.27 7.01 3.69
C SER A 246 -5.94 8.06 4.56
N PHE A 247 -5.29 9.21 4.77
CA PHE A 247 -5.90 10.36 5.44
C PHE A 247 -6.90 11.09 4.53
N LEU A 248 -6.54 11.29 3.26
CA LEU A 248 -7.40 11.97 2.28
C LEU A 248 -8.58 11.10 1.81
N GLY A 249 -8.37 9.78 1.71
CA GLY A 249 -9.34 8.81 1.20
C GLY A 249 -10.72 8.92 1.85
N PRO A 250 -10.87 8.70 3.17
CA PRO A 250 -12.16 8.75 3.85
C PRO A 250 -12.85 10.12 3.74
N THR A 251 -12.07 11.19 3.76
CA THR A 251 -12.56 12.57 3.66
C THR A 251 -13.20 12.82 2.29
N LEU A 252 -12.50 12.43 1.22
CA LEU A 252 -13.02 12.56 -0.15
C LEU A 252 -14.17 11.57 -0.40
N ALA A 253 -14.08 10.37 0.16
CA ALA A 253 -15.10 9.33 0.01
C ALA A 253 -16.46 9.76 0.56
N GLY A 254 -16.51 10.30 1.78
CA GLY A 254 -17.75 10.79 2.37
C GLY A 254 -18.37 11.94 1.58
N TYR A 255 -17.54 12.81 1.02
CA TYR A 255 -18.01 13.89 0.14
C TYR A 255 -18.55 13.36 -1.19
N LEU A 256 -17.82 12.49 -1.87
CA LEU A 256 -18.18 11.94 -3.18
C LEU A 256 -19.45 11.09 -3.11
N VAL A 257 -19.54 10.18 -2.14
CA VAL A 257 -20.71 9.29 -2.01
C VAL A 257 -21.97 10.07 -1.68
N LYS A 258 -21.87 11.18 -0.94
CA LYS A 258 -23.02 12.04 -0.67
C LYS A 258 -23.57 12.73 -1.93
N GLN A 259 -22.71 13.03 -2.91
CA GLN A 259 -23.09 13.77 -4.12
C GLN A 259 -23.43 12.86 -5.30
N TYR A 260 -22.69 11.76 -5.45
CA TYR A 260 -22.73 10.91 -6.64
C TYR A 260 -23.08 9.46 -6.33
N GLU A 261 -23.48 9.13 -5.10
CA GLU A 261 -23.72 7.76 -4.64
C GLU A 261 -22.46 6.88 -4.71
N PHE A 262 -22.56 5.63 -4.24
CA PHE A 262 -21.41 4.74 -4.12
C PHE A 262 -20.82 4.33 -5.48
N ALA A 263 -21.66 3.98 -6.45
CA ALA A 263 -21.21 3.42 -7.74
C ALA A 263 -20.30 4.38 -8.52
N TRP A 264 -20.74 5.64 -8.69
CA TRP A 264 -19.93 6.65 -9.36
C TRP A 264 -18.67 7.00 -8.59
N SER A 265 -18.77 7.10 -7.26
CA SER A 265 -17.63 7.40 -6.40
C SER A 265 -16.55 6.31 -6.48
N SER A 266 -16.97 5.03 -6.52
CA SER A 266 -16.09 3.89 -6.73
C SER A 266 -15.42 3.94 -8.11
N SER A 267 -16.16 4.32 -9.15
CA SER A 267 -15.62 4.50 -10.49
C SER A 267 -14.62 5.65 -10.60
N VAL A 268 -14.79 6.74 -9.83
CA VAL A 268 -13.77 7.80 -9.71
C VAL A 268 -12.48 7.23 -9.12
N CYS A 269 -12.55 6.38 -8.08
CA CYS A 269 -11.37 5.67 -7.57
C CYS A 269 -10.75 4.77 -8.66
N GLY A 270 -11.57 4.07 -9.44
CA GLY A 270 -11.08 3.29 -10.58
C GLY A 270 -10.32 4.13 -11.61
N LEU A 271 -10.86 5.31 -11.95
CA LEU A 271 -10.21 6.26 -12.86
C LEU A 271 -8.89 6.80 -12.31
N ILE A 272 -8.83 7.15 -11.03
CA ILE A 272 -7.59 7.58 -10.36
C ILE A 272 -6.49 6.52 -10.52
N ASN A 273 -6.83 5.24 -10.34
CA ASN A 273 -5.87 4.13 -10.50
C ASN A 273 -5.46 3.92 -11.95
N ILE A 274 -6.37 4.05 -12.92
CA ILE A 274 -6.01 4.03 -14.35
C ILE A 274 -5.05 5.18 -14.69
N SER A 275 -5.36 6.41 -14.26
CA SER A 275 -4.49 7.56 -14.48
C SER A 275 -3.11 7.35 -13.85
N ALA A 276 -3.05 6.79 -12.65
CA ALA A 276 -1.80 6.41 -11.98
C ALA A 276 -1.00 5.38 -12.82
N GLY A 277 -1.64 4.32 -13.30
CA GLY A 277 -1.01 3.32 -14.18
C GLY A 277 -0.51 3.91 -15.51
N LEU A 278 -1.25 4.85 -16.11
CA LEU A 278 -0.85 5.55 -17.33
C LEU A 278 0.37 6.44 -17.09
N ILE A 279 0.39 7.23 -16.00
CA ILE A 279 1.54 8.05 -15.62
C ILE A 279 2.80 7.19 -15.48
N LEU A 280 2.68 6.04 -14.80
CA LEU A 280 3.80 5.11 -14.66
C LEU A 280 4.26 4.54 -16.01
N THR A 281 3.32 4.20 -16.90
CA THR A 281 3.63 3.68 -18.24
C THR A 281 4.38 4.71 -19.08
N ILE A 282 3.95 5.97 -19.05
CA ILE A 282 4.62 7.08 -19.74
C ILE A 282 6.03 7.26 -19.17
N TYR A 283 6.16 7.28 -17.85
CA TYR A 283 7.45 7.43 -17.18
C TYR A 283 8.43 6.30 -17.58
N MET A 284 7.99 5.05 -17.51
CA MET A 284 8.79 3.89 -17.90
C MET A 284 9.19 3.94 -19.39
N SER A 285 8.30 4.39 -20.26
CA SER A 285 8.58 4.55 -21.69
C SER A 285 9.66 5.59 -21.94
N VAL A 286 9.57 6.75 -21.26
CA VAL A 286 10.58 7.81 -21.33
C VAL A 286 11.93 7.31 -20.79
N MET A 287 11.94 6.61 -19.65
CA MET A 287 13.18 6.05 -19.09
C MET A 287 13.84 5.02 -20.01
N LYS A 288 13.04 4.19 -20.69
CA LYS A 288 13.52 3.20 -21.66
C LYS A 288 14.13 3.88 -22.89
N ILE A 289 13.50 4.94 -23.39
CA ILE A 289 14.01 5.76 -24.50
C ILE A 289 15.33 6.44 -24.12
N GLN A 290 15.46 6.89 -22.86
CA GLN A 290 16.69 7.51 -22.34
C GLN A 290 17.82 6.52 -22.03
N LYS A 291 17.66 5.20 -22.29
CA LYS A 291 18.59 4.11 -21.89
C LYS A 291 18.92 4.09 -20.39
N ASN A 292 18.06 4.68 -19.55
CA ASN A 292 18.19 4.66 -18.10
C ASN A 292 17.50 3.44 -17.47
N TRP A 293 16.97 2.51 -18.29
CA TRP A 293 16.23 1.34 -17.84
C TRP A 293 16.42 0.10 -18.77
N PRO A 294 16.53 -1.14 -18.23
CA PRO A 294 16.58 -1.46 -16.81
C PRO A 294 17.82 -0.88 -16.16
N LEU A 295 17.68 -0.42 -14.92
CA LEU A 295 18.83 0.08 -14.17
C LEU A 295 19.92 -1.01 -14.19
N PRO A 296 21.18 -0.65 -14.49
CA PRO A 296 22.24 -1.64 -14.66
C PRO A 296 22.37 -2.51 -13.41
N ILE A 297 22.44 -3.82 -13.60
CA ILE A 297 22.73 -4.77 -12.52
C ILE A 297 24.14 -4.43 -12.00
N PRO A 298 24.32 -4.25 -10.68
CA PRO A 298 25.63 -3.99 -10.08
C PRO A 298 26.67 -5.01 -10.55
N LYS A 299 27.88 -4.53 -10.89
CA LYS A 299 28.98 -5.37 -11.41
C LYS A 299 29.42 -6.46 -10.44
N GLU A 300 29.12 -6.34 -9.15
CA GLU A 300 29.43 -7.33 -8.11
C GLU A 300 28.78 -8.70 -8.39
N MET A 301 27.63 -8.74 -9.07
CA MET A 301 27.02 -10.02 -9.48
C MET A 301 27.74 -10.72 -10.65
N LYS A 302 28.63 -10.02 -11.38
CA LYS A 302 29.44 -10.68 -12.42
C LYS A 302 30.65 -11.41 -11.85
N GLN A 303 31.19 -10.95 -10.73
CA GLN A 303 32.41 -11.53 -10.17
C GLN A 303 32.15 -12.84 -9.42
N VAL A 304 30.97 -13.00 -8.81
CA VAL A 304 30.61 -14.26 -8.12
C VAL A 304 30.44 -15.44 -9.08
N GLY A 305 30.26 -15.19 -10.39
CA GLY A 305 30.14 -16.25 -11.40
C GLY A 305 31.41 -16.53 -12.21
N GLU A 306 32.47 -15.71 -12.09
CA GLU A 306 33.73 -15.88 -12.82
C GLU A 306 34.86 -16.47 -11.94
N ASP A 307 34.72 -16.46 -10.61
CA ASP A 307 35.69 -17.05 -9.68
C ASP A 307 35.43 -18.54 -9.37
N GLU A 308 34.40 -19.17 -9.97
CA GLU A 308 34.06 -20.60 -9.80
C GLU A 308 34.28 -21.48 -11.06
N THR A 309 35.04 -21.02 -12.07
CA THR A 309 35.43 -21.86 -13.23
C THR A 309 36.92 -21.84 -13.52
#